data_AF-A0A7R9M759-F1
#
_entry.id   AF-A0A7R9M759-F1
#
_cell.length_a   1.000
_cell.length_b   1.000
_cell.length_c   1.000
_cell.angle_alpha   90.00
_cell.angle_beta   90.00
_cell.angle_gamma   90.00
#
_symmetry.space_group_name_H-M   'P 1'
#
loop_
_entity.id
_entity.type
_entity.pdbx_description
1 polymer ?
#
loop_
_entity_poly.entity_id
_entity_poly.type
_entity_poly.pdbx_seq_one_letter_code
_entity_poly.pdbx_strand_id
1 'polypeptide(L)'
;MGTKRDFEWVYTDEPHATRRDVTSFWQLFLMAYCFGGVLNKSLLTAVHEIIHNHAFGPSRPMATKVLAVVITLPTGLPIFGSFKKYHLLHHRYQGDDILDTDIPSYLEIKFFSTP
;
A
#
# COMPACT_ATOMS: atom_id res chain seq x y z
N MET A 1 -22.38 -65.06 3.61
CA MET A 1 -22.17 -64.35 2.32
C MET A 1 -22.67 -62.91 2.47
N GLY A 2 -21.78 -61.95 2.76
CA GLY A 2 -22.09 -60.53 2.71
C GLY A 2 -21.25 -59.91 1.60
N THR A 3 -21.86 -59.55 0.48
CA THR A 3 -21.15 -59.04 -0.69
C THR A 3 -20.69 -57.61 -0.43
N LYS A 4 -19.37 -57.37 -0.43
CA LYS A 4 -18.76 -56.04 -0.41
C LYS A 4 -19.09 -55.25 -1.69
N ARG A 5 -20.29 -54.70 -1.82
CA ARG A 5 -20.66 -53.86 -2.99
C ARG A 5 -21.46 -52.59 -2.71
N ASP A 6 -21.63 -52.20 -1.45
CA ASP A 6 -22.46 -51.02 -1.11
C ASP A 6 -21.62 -49.74 -0.95
N PHE A 7 -20.66 -49.50 -1.85
CA PHE A 7 -20.01 -48.20 -1.98
C PHE A 7 -20.34 -47.63 -3.36
N GLU A 8 -21.48 -46.98 -3.45
CA GLU A 8 -21.86 -46.15 -4.58
C GLU A 8 -21.16 -44.80 -4.42
N TRP A 9 -20.12 -44.58 -5.22
CA TRP A 9 -19.49 -43.28 -5.34
C TRP A 9 -20.46 -42.33 -6.01
N VAL A 10 -21.18 -41.53 -5.22
CA VAL A 10 -21.99 -40.44 -5.75
C VAL A 10 -21.00 -39.36 -6.23
N TYR A 11 -20.84 -39.27 -7.55
CA TYR A 11 -20.01 -38.27 -8.25
C TYR A 11 -20.49 -36.81 -8.06
N THR A 12 -21.30 -36.52 -7.03
CA THR A 12 -21.80 -35.18 -6.69
C THR A 12 -20.91 -34.42 -5.72
N ASP A 13 -19.84 -35.04 -5.23
CA ASP A 13 -18.75 -34.31 -4.57
C ASP A 13 -17.91 -33.62 -5.65
N GLU A 14 -18.50 -32.60 -6.30
CA GLU A 14 -17.76 -31.66 -7.12
C GLU A 14 -16.54 -31.20 -6.31
N PRO A 15 -15.32 -31.33 -6.85
CA PRO A 15 -14.13 -30.97 -6.10
C PRO A 15 -14.28 -29.50 -5.70
N HIS A 16 -14.16 -29.19 -4.42
CA HIS A 16 -14.26 -27.82 -3.87
C HIS A 16 -13.28 -26.81 -4.52
N ALA A 17 -12.44 -27.26 -5.45
CA ALA A 17 -11.62 -26.47 -6.36
C ALA A 17 -12.45 -25.64 -7.37
N THR A 18 -13.55 -26.16 -7.93
CA THR A 18 -14.35 -25.44 -8.95
C THR A 18 -15.17 -24.28 -8.36
N ARG A 19 -15.36 -24.24 -7.04
CA ARG A 19 -16.03 -23.13 -6.34
C ARG A 19 -15.15 -21.88 -6.15
N ARG A 20 -13.85 -21.98 -6.46
CA ARG A 20 -12.89 -20.86 -6.32
C ARG A 20 -12.68 -20.08 -7.63
N ASP A 21 -13.30 -20.50 -8.72
CA ASP A 21 -13.12 -19.90 -10.06
C ASP A 21 -14.15 -18.79 -10.38
N VAL A 22 -14.45 -17.93 -9.40
CA VAL A 22 -15.45 -16.85 -9.58
C VAL A 22 -14.83 -15.46 -9.75
N THR A 23 -13.50 -15.36 -9.81
CA THR A 23 -12.81 -14.08 -10.03
C THR A 23 -11.75 -14.23 -11.10
N SER A 24 -12.05 -13.71 -12.30
CA SER A 24 -11.06 -13.67 -13.37
C SER A 24 -9.85 -12.84 -12.94
N PHE A 25 -8.67 -13.20 -13.46
CA PHE A 25 -7.43 -12.45 -13.21
C PHE A 25 -7.61 -10.93 -13.46
N TRP A 26 -8.36 -10.55 -14.49
CA TRP A 26 -8.63 -9.15 -14.82
C TRP A 26 -9.51 -8.44 -13.79
N GLN A 27 -10.51 -9.14 -13.22
CA GLN A 27 -11.30 -8.60 -12.12
C GLN A 27 -10.45 -8.42 -10.85
N LEU A 28 -9.59 -9.39 -10.53
CA LEU A 28 -8.64 -9.27 -9.41
C LEU A 28 -7.68 -8.10 -9.62
N PHE A 29 -7.13 -7.95 -10.83
CA PHE A 29 -6.24 -6.85 -11.19
C PHE A 29 -6.94 -5.49 -11.03
N LEU A 30 -8.15 -5.36 -11.57
CA LEU A 30 -8.93 -4.12 -11.48
C LEU A 30 -9.30 -3.78 -10.03
N MET A 31 -9.73 -4.78 -9.25
CA MET A 31 -10.01 -4.57 -7.82
C MET A 31 -8.76 -4.19 -7.05
N ALA A 32 -7.63 -4.87 -7.28
CA ALA A 32 -6.37 -4.54 -6.63
C ALA A 32 -5.89 -3.13 -6.98
N TYR A 33 -6.02 -2.71 -8.25
CA TYR A 33 -5.64 -1.37 -8.68
C TYR A 33 -6.54 -0.29 -8.06
N CYS A 34 -7.86 -0.46 -8.14
CA CYS A 34 -8.81 0.54 -7.63
C CYS A 34 -8.81 0.61 -6.10
N PHE A 35 -9.06 -0.52 -5.42
CA PHE A 35 -9.16 -0.53 -3.96
C PHE A 35 -7.78 -0.45 -3.30
N GLY A 36 -6.82 -1.25 -3.77
CA GLY A 36 -5.45 -1.22 -3.25
C GLY A 36 -4.78 0.13 -3.52
N GLY A 37 -4.97 0.70 -4.72
CA GLY A 37 -4.45 2.03 -5.06
C GLY A 37 -5.03 3.14 -4.18
N VAL A 38 -6.35 3.18 -4.02
CA VAL A 38 -7.01 4.18 -3.15
C VAL A 38 -6.59 4.03 -1.70
N LEU A 39 -6.54 2.80 -1.16
CA LEU A 39 -6.10 2.55 0.20
C LEU A 39 -4.64 2.95 0.40
N ASN A 40 -3.74 2.57 -0.51
CA ASN A 40 -2.32 2.91 -0.44
C ASN A 40 -2.10 4.43 -0.52
N LYS A 41 -2.81 5.12 -1.43
CA LYS A 41 -2.69 6.58 -1.55
C LYS A 41 -3.28 7.30 -0.34
N SER A 42 -4.41 6.83 0.19
CA SER A 42 -5.02 7.36 1.42
C SER A 42 -4.08 7.19 2.62
N LEU A 43 -3.40 6.05 2.72
CA LEU A 43 -2.42 5.77 3.77
C LEU A 43 -1.23 6.72 3.70
N LEU A 44 -0.65 6.91 2.51
CA LEU A 44 0.45 7.84 2.29
C LEU A 44 0.06 9.28 2.66
N THR A 45 -1.15 9.71 2.28
CA THR A 45 -1.68 11.03 2.66
C THR A 45 -1.93 11.14 4.16
N ALA A 46 -2.40 10.07 4.84
CA ALA A 46 -2.54 10.09 6.29
C ALA A 46 -1.17 10.26 6.97
N VAL A 47 -0.13 9.55 6.51
CA VAL A 47 1.23 9.69 7.04
C VAL A 47 1.76 11.11 6.81
N HIS A 48 1.50 11.71 5.64
CA HIS A 48 1.83 13.12 5.33
C HIS A 48 1.29 14.11 6.37
N GLU A 49 0.03 13.97 6.79
CA GLU A 49 -0.52 14.87 7.82
C GLU A 49 0.04 14.56 9.22
N ILE A 50 0.28 13.28 9.52
CA ILE A 50 0.79 12.84 10.82
C ILE A 50 2.21 13.35 11.08
N ILE A 51 3.08 13.41 10.07
CA ILE A 51 4.47 13.90 10.25
C ILE A 51 4.53 15.37 10.69
N HIS A 52 3.54 16.17 10.29
CA HIS A 52 3.30 17.56 10.73
C HIS A 52 2.73 17.65 12.15
N ASN A 53 2.56 16.50 12.82
CA ASN A 53 1.95 16.33 14.13
C ASN A 53 0.46 16.72 14.19
N HIS A 54 -0.27 16.67 13.06
CA HIS A 54 -1.70 17.03 13.03
C HIS A 54 -2.60 16.04 13.81
N ALA A 55 -2.15 14.80 14.02
CA ALA A 55 -2.97 13.78 14.71
C ALA A 55 -3.19 14.05 16.21
N PHE A 56 -2.16 14.46 16.96
CA PHE A 56 -2.25 14.69 18.41
C PHE A 56 -1.65 16.03 18.85
N GLY A 57 -1.20 16.84 17.90
CA GLY A 57 -0.53 18.11 18.13
C GLY A 57 0.94 17.97 18.57
N PRO A 58 1.67 19.10 18.66
CA PRO A 58 3.06 19.14 19.11
C PRO A 58 3.26 18.70 20.58
N SER A 59 2.22 18.81 21.41
CA SER A 59 2.28 18.49 22.84
C SER A 59 2.39 16.99 23.15
N ARG A 60 2.08 16.10 22.19
CA ARG A 60 2.12 14.63 22.38
C ARG A 60 2.91 13.92 21.29
N PRO A 61 4.24 14.16 21.19
CA PRO A 61 5.05 13.65 20.08
C PRO A 61 5.17 12.12 20.07
N MET A 62 5.13 11.47 21.24
CA MET A 62 5.20 10.01 21.31
C MET A 62 3.93 9.34 20.77
N ALA A 63 2.75 9.90 21.05
CA ALA A 63 1.49 9.38 20.51
C ALA A 63 1.46 9.45 18.98
N THR A 64 1.91 10.57 18.41
CA THR A 64 2.04 10.76 16.95
C THR A 64 3.00 9.74 16.33
N LYS A 65 4.15 9.48 16.96
CA LYS A 65 5.12 8.49 16.47
C LYS A 65 4.57 7.07 16.51
N VAL A 66 3.90 6.67 17.59
CA VAL A 66 3.29 5.34 17.71
C VAL A 66 2.21 5.15 16.64
N LEU A 67 1.33 6.14 16.47
CA LEU A 67 0.31 6.10 15.43
C LEU A 67 0.93 6.00 14.03
N ALA A 68 1.99 6.76 13.76
CA ALA A 68 2.67 6.71 12.48
C ALA A 68 3.26 5.33 12.17
N VAL A 69 3.90 4.69 13.16
CA VAL A 69 4.42 3.32 13.01
C VAL A 69 3.29 2.36 12.65
N VAL A 70 2.19 2.39 13.42
CA VAL A 70 1.01 1.52 13.20
C VAL A 70 0.44 1.72 11.79
N ILE A 71 0.29 2.96 11.35
CA ILE A 71 -0.25 3.28 10.02
C ILE A 71 0.70 2.85 8.90
N THR A 72 2.02 2.87 9.11
CA THR A 72 2.98 2.39 8.10
C THR A 72 3.15 0.87 8.04
N LEU A 73 2.63 0.11 9.01
CA LEU A 73 2.74 -1.37 9.03
C LEU A 73 2.23 -2.07 7.76
N PRO A 74 1.06 -1.70 7.20
CA PRO A 74 0.55 -2.33 5.98
C PRO A 74 1.48 -2.18 4.77
N THR A 75 2.36 -1.17 4.77
CA THR A 75 3.34 -0.93 3.69
C THR A 75 4.55 -1.87 3.79
N GLY A 76 4.75 -2.57 4.92
CA GLY A 76 5.84 -3.52 5.12
C GLY A 76 7.25 -2.91 5.16
N LEU A 77 7.37 -1.59 5.04
CA LEU A 77 8.64 -0.86 5.03
C LEU A 77 8.62 0.24 6.11
N PRO A 78 9.74 0.46 6.82
CA PRO A 78 9.83 1.48 7.87
C PRO A 78 9.99 2.90 7.28
N ILE A 79 9.02 3.37 6.50
CA ILE A 79 9.11 4.61 5.72
C ILE A 79 9.01 5.89 6.56
N PHE A 80 8.36 5.84 7.73
CA PHE A 80 8.00 7.02 8.52
C PHE A 80 9.19 7.95 8.83
N GLY A 81 10.31 7.39 9.30
CA GLY A 81 11.46 8.19 9.76
C GLY A 81 12.12 8.97 8.62
N SER A 82 12.40 8.28 7.52
CA SER A 82 12.97 8.90 6.31
C SER A 82 11.99 9.89 5.68
N PHE A 83 10.73 9.49 5.56
CA PHE A 83 9.69 10.36 5.00
C PHE A 83 9.55 11.64 5.81
N LYS A 84 9.45 11.57 7.15
CA LYS A 84 9.41 12.77 8.00
C LYS A 84 10.62 13.68 7.80
N LYS A 85 11.83 13.13 7.68
CA LYS A 85 13.06 13.92 7.47
C LYS A 85 13.03 14.63 6.12
N TYR A 86 12.87 13.88 5.03
CA TYR A 86 12.95 14.42 3.67
C TYR A 86 11.75 15.31 3.33
N HIS A 87 10.56 14.96 3.80
CA HIS A 87 9.35 15.78 3.61
C HIS A 87 9.45 17.17 4.28
N LEU A 88 10.05 17.24 5.48
CA LEU A 88 10.32 18.52 6.13
C LEU A 88 11.44 19.31 5.44
N LEU A 89 12.40 18.63 4.79
CA LEU A 89 13.42 19.29 3.96
C LEU A 89 12.81 19.85 2.69
N HIS A 90 11.98 19.08 1.98
CA HIS A 90 11.19 19.51 0.83
C HIS A 90 10.41 20.80 1.15
N HIS A 91 9.60 20.81 2.20
CA HIS A 91 8.85 22.03 2.55
C HIS A 91 9.72 23.21 2.97
N ARG A 92 10.92 22.96 3.52
CA ARG A 92 11.85 24.02 3.92
C ARG A 92 12.59 24.62 2.72
N TYR A 93 12.95 23.79 1.75
CA TYR A 93 13.80 24.15 0.60
C TYR A 93 13.09 23.87 -0.72
N GLN A 94 11.78 24.14 -0.78
CA GLN A 94 10.95 23.76 -1.92
C GLN A 94 11.47 24.40 -3.22
N GLY A 95 11.78 23.58 -4.22
CA GLY A 95 12.38 24.03 -5.48
C GLY A 95 13.92 24.14 -5.49
N ASP A 96 14.62 23.71 -4.43
CA ASP A 96 16.08 23.62 -4.41
C ASP A 96 16.57 22.31 -5.05
N ASP A 97 17.37 22.41 -6.11
CA ASP A 97 17.84 21.27 -6.93
C ASP A 97 18.61 20.17 -6.16
N ILE A 98 19.08 20.43 -4.94
CA ILE A 98 19.90 19.49 -4.15
C ILE A 98 19.16 19.02 -2.90
N LEU A 99 18.46 19.93 -2.20
CA LEU A 99 17.85 19.67 -0.90
C LEU A 99 16.39 19.23 -1.00
N ASP A 100 15.71 19.56 -2.10
CA ASP A 100 14.34 19.12 -2.37
C ASP A 100 14.35 17.76 -3.08
N THR A 101 13.94 16.72 -2.35
CA THR A 101 13.90 15.35 -2.89
C THR A 101 12.76 15.10 -3.89
N ASP A 102 11.83 16.06 -4.05
CA ASP A 102 10.66 15.91 -4.91
C ASP A 102 10.88 16.54 -6.31
N ILE A 103 12.06 17.12 -6.55
CA ILE A 103 12.43 17.64 -7.88
C ILE A 103 12.89 16.48 -8.76
N PRO A 104 12.47 16.44 -10.04
CA PRO A 104 12.91 15.41 -10.96
C PRO A 104 14.43 15.45 -11.14
N SER A 105 15.03 14.26 -11.16
CA SER A 105 16.44 14.10 -11.49
C SER A 105 16.74 14.58 -12.92
N TYR A 106 18.01 14.92 -13.18
CA TYR A 106 18.45 15.32 -14.52
C TYR A 106 18.08 14.30 -15.61
N LEU A 107 18.15 13.00 -15.28
CA LEU A 107 17.78 11.93 -16.22
C LEU A 107 16.28 11.91 -16.50
N GLU A 108 15.43 12.08 -15.48
CA GLU A 108 13.97 12.17 -15.65
C GLU A 108 13.58 13.40 -16.47
N ILE A 109 14.17 14.57 -16.18
CA ILE A 109 13.95 15.78 -16.98
C ILE A 109 14.31 15.51 -18.44
N LYS A 110 15.49 14.94 -18.71
CA LYS A 110 15.92 14.66 -20.09
C LYS A 110 15.01 13.65 -20.79
N PHE A 111 14.50 12.65 -20.08
CA PHE A 111 13.63 11.62 -20.67
C PHE A 111 12.20 12.12 -20.93
N PHE A 112 11.65 12.95 -20.05
CA PHE A 112 10.26 13.44 -20.16
C PHE A 112 10.13 14.80 -20.85
N SER A 113 11.23 15.50 -21.13
CA SER A 113 11.22 16.82 -21.81
C SER A 113 11.64 16.75 -23.29
N THR A 114 11.91 15.56 -23.82
CA THR A 114 12.13 15.37 -25.26
C THR A 114 10.79 15.19 -25.98
N PRO A 115 10.56 15.87 -27.12
CA PRO A 115 9.32 15.75 -27.89
C PRO A 115 9.08 14.34 -28.45
#